data_AF-A0A316QNR6-F1
#
_entry.id   AF-A0A316QNR6-F1
#
_cell.length_a   1.000
_cell.length_b   1.000
_cell.length_c   1.000
_cell.angle_alpha   90.00
_cell.angle_beta   90.00
_cell.angle_gamma   90.00
#
_symmetry.space_group_name_H-M   'P 1'
#
loop_
_entity.id
_entity.type
_entity.pdbx_description
1 polymer ?
#
loop_
_entity_poly.entity_id
_entity_poly.type
_entity_poly.pdbx_seq_one_letter_code
_entity_poly.pdbx_strand_id
1 'polypeptide(L)' 'MNRIELLQTTANTLLNDKNRTISADEYLTLISSAKTQEEKDFYTQMYNYLLGKKQQEVIAHEKY' A
#
# COMPACT_ATOMS: atom_id res chain seq x y z
N MET A 1 -10.76 14.86 -2.25
CA MET A 1 -9.76 13.79 -2.34
C MET A 1 -10.50 12.48 -2.54
N ASN A 2 -10.23 11.75 -3.62
CA ASN A 2 -10.83 10.45 -3.87
C ASN A 2 -10.11 9.34 -3.07
N ARG A 3 -10.70 8.14 -2.99
CA ARG A 3 -10.15 7.01 -2.21
C ARG A 3 -8.74 6.62 -2.63
N ILE A 4 -8.40 6.71 -3.92
CA ILE A 4 -7.06 6.38 -4.43
C ILE A 4 -6.04 7.44 -4.00
N GLU A 5 -6.40 8.72 -4.06
CA GLU A 5 -5.56 9.82 -3.59
C GLU A 5 -5.32 9.74 -2.08
N LEU A 6 -6.33 9.33 -1.29
CA LEU A 6 -6.19 9.08 0.14
C LEU A 6 -5.19 7.94 0.40
N LEU A 7 -5.34 6.80 -0.30
CA LEU A 7 -4.43 5.66 -0.16
C LEU A 7 -2.98 6.03 -0.55
N GLN A 8 -2.81 6.76 -1.65
CA GLN A 8 -1.48 7.26 -2.06
C GLN A 8 -0.88 8.22 -1.05
N THR A 9 -1.66 9.20 -0.56
CA THR A 9 -1.17 10.21 0.38
C THR A 9 -0.79 9.59 1.72
N THR A 10 -1.61 8.66 2.22
CA THR A 10 -1.33 7.94 3.47
C THR A 10 -0.12 7.02 3.33
N ALA A 11 -0.01 6.27 2.22
CA ALA A 11 1.17 5.45 1.95
C ALA A 11 2.45 6.31 1.88
N ASN A 12 2.42 7.43 1.14
CA ASN A 12 3.55 8.34 1.04
C ASN A 12 3.94 8.95 2.40
N THR A 13 2.95 9.29 3.22
CA THR A 13 3.18 9.86 4.56
C THR A 13 3.75 8.83 5.52
N LEU A 14 3.23 7.60 5.52
CA LEU A 14 3.68 6.52 6.41
C LEU A 14 5.05 5.96 6.01
N LEU A 15 5.32 5.86 4.71
CA LEU A 15 6.52 5.18 4.20
C LEU A 15 7.66 6.16 3.90
N ASN A 16 7.34 7.46 3.85
CA ASN A 16 8.24 8.55 3.51
C ASN A 16 8.95 8.35 2.15
N ASP A 17 8.36 7.56 1.26
CA ASP A 17 8.91 7.21 -0.05
C ASP A 17 7.78 6.79 -1.01
N LYS A 18 7.75 7.42 -2.19
CA LYS A 18 6.73 7.24 -3.24
C LYS A 18 6.88 5.92 -4.02
N ASN A 19 8.03 5.28 -3.92
CA ASN A 19 8.38 4.04 -4.61
C ASN A 19 8.61 2.87 -3.64
N ARG A 20 8.50 3.09 -2.32
CA ARG A 20 8.69 2.04 -1.33
C ARG A 20 7.52 1.06 -1.36
N THR A 21 7.87 -0.21 -1.50
CA THR A 21 6.91 -1.31 -1.32
C THR A 21 6.71 -1.51 0.18
N ILE A 22 5.46 -1.70 0.63
CA ILE A 22 5.20 -2.24 1.97
C ILE A 22 5.54 -3.73 1.94
N SER A 23 6.48 -4.15 2.78
CA SER A 23 6.77 -5.56 2.98
C SER A 23 5.61 -6.27 3.69
N ALA A 24 5.52 -7.59 3.54
CA ALA A 24 4.50 -8.37 4.25
C ALA A 24 4.57 -8.15 5.78
N ASP A 25 5.77 -8.01 6.35
CA ASP A 25 5.96 -7.80 7.79
C ASP A 25 5.48 -6.42 8.26
N GLU A 26 5.71 -5.37 7.45
CA GLU A 26 5.18 -4.03 7.71
C GLU A 26 3.64 -4.02 7.62
N TYR A 27 3.06 -4.72 6.64
CA TYR A 27 1.61 -4.89 6.54
C TYR A 27 1.04 -5.63 7.76
N LEU A 28 1.67 -6.73 8.18
CA LEU A 28 1.25 -7.49 9.37
C LEU A 28 1.33 -6.64 10.64
N THR A 29 2.33 -5.77 10.75
CA THR A 29 2.46 -4.82 11.86
C THR A 29 1.30 -3.82 11.87
N LEU A 30 0.96 -3.25 10.69
CA LEU A 30 -0.16 -2.32 10.56
C LEU A 30 -1.51 -2.98 10.92
N ILE A 31 -1.79 -4.17 10.40
CA ILE A 31 -3.01 -4.93 10.73
C ILE A 31 -3.07 -5.29 12.22
N SER A 32 -1.93 -5.65 12.83
CA SER A 32 -1.86 -5.99 14.25
C SER A 32 -2.06 -4.77 15.15
N SER A 33 -1.69 -3.58 14.67
CA SER A 33 -1.86 -2.31 15.37
C SER A 33 -3.25 -1.68 15.21
N ALA A 34 -4.06 -2.18 14.27
CA ALA A 34 -5.40 -1.67 13.98
C ALA A 34 -6.37 -1.94 15.14
N LYS A 35 -7.05 -0.88 15.59
CA LYS A 35 -8.02 -0.89 16.68
C LYS A 35 -9.43 -1.19 16.19
N THR A 36 -9.72 -0.92 14.91
CA THR A 36 -11.04 -1.14 14.31
C THR A 36 -10.96 -2.01 13.06
N GLN A 37 -12.10 -2.59 12.67
CA GLN A 37 -12.21 -3.32 11.41
C GLN A 37 -11.99 -2.38 10.21
N GLU A 38 -12.47 -1.14 10.30
CA GLU A 38 -12.29 -0.11 9.29
C GLU A 38 -10.81 0.20 9.02
N GLU A 39 -9.99 0.26 10.07
CA GLU A 39 -8.53 0.42 9.93
C GLU A 39 -7.89 -0.80 9.26
N LYS A 40 -8.32 -2.02 9.59
CA LYS A 40 -7.82 -3.24 8.93
C LYS A 40 -8.16 -3.27 7.45
N ASP A 41 -9.39 -2.90 7.11
CA ASP A 41 -9.86 -2.83 5.73
C ASP A 41 -9.08 -1.77 4.95
N PHE A 42 -8.81 -0.63 5.58
CA PHE A 42 -8.00 0.43 5.01
C PHE A 42 -6.55 -0.01 4.74
N TYR A 43 -5.88 -0.63 5.71
CA TYR A 43 -4.50 -1.13 5.51
C TYR A 43 -4.42 -2.22 4.45
N THR A 44 -5.42 -3.09 4.38
CA THR A 44 -5.51 -4.13 3.34
C THR A 44 -5.68 -3.52 1.95
N GLN A 45 -6.51 -2.49 1.80
CA GLN A 45 -6.67 -1.78 0.53
C GLN A 45 -5.37 -1.07 0.12
N MET A 46 -4.67 -0.45 1.08
CA MET A 46 -3.41 0.22 0.84
C MET A 46 -2.34 -0.77 0.38
N TYR A 47 -2.22 -1.92 1.03
CA TYR A 47 -1.28 -2.98 0.66
C TYR A 47 -1.57 -3.50 -0.76
N ASN A 48 -2.83 -3.83 -1.07
CA ASN A 48 -3.22 -4.32 -2.39
C ASN A 48 -2.97 -3.27 -3.49
N TYR A 49 -3.22 -1.99 -3.20
CA TYR A 49 -2.94 -0.90 -4.13
C TYR A 49 -1.45 -0.82 -4.49
N LEU A 50 -0.56 -0.87 -3.48
CA LEU A 50 0.88 -0.81 -3.69
C LEU A 50 1.42 -2.05 -4.41
N LEU A 51 0.88 -3.23 -4.08
CA LEU A 51 1.22 -4.48 -4.77
C LEU A 51 0.84 -4.42 -6.25
N GLY A 52 -0.38 -3.94 -6.55
CA GLY A 52 -0.85 -3.77 -7.93
C GLY A 52 0.01 -2.79 -8.73
N LYS A 53 0.42 -1.66 -8.13
CA LYS A 53 1.34 -0.70 -8.76
C LYS A 53 2.68 -1.36 -9.11
N LYS A 54 3.25 -2.12 -8.17
CA LYS A 54 4.51 -2.85 -8.40
C LYS A 54 4.38 -3.91 -9.50
N GLN A 55 3.27 -4.65 -9.53
CA GLN A 55 3.01 -5.61 -10.62
C GLN A 55 2.94 -4.93 -11.98
N GLN A 56 2.31 -3.76 -12.07
CA GLN A 56 2.28 -2.97 -13.32
C GLN A 56 3.68 -2.50 -13.74
N GLU A 57 4.51 -2.06 -12.80
CA GLU A 57 5.90 -1.68 -13.06
C GLU A 57 6.71 -2.89 -13.57
N VAL A 58 6.62 -4.05 -12.90
CA VAL A 58 7.28 -5.29 -13.35
C VAL A 58 6.83 -5.67 -14.76
N ILE A 59 5.53 -5.70 -15.05
CA ILE A 59 5.00 -6.02 -16.39
C ILE A 59 5.49 -5.02 -17.46
N ALA A 60 5.60 -3.73 -17.12
CA ALA A 60 6.11 -2.72 -18.03
C ALA A 60 7.61 -2.90 -18.33
N HIS A 61 8.38 -3.37 -17.35
CA HIS A 61 9.82 -3.60 -17.45
C HIS A 61 10.21 -5.00 -17.94
N GLU A 62 9.32 -6.00 -17.84
CA GLU A 62 9.52 -7.38 -18.34
C GLU A 62 9.14 -7.56 -19.81
N LYS A 63 8.80 -6.49 -20.54
CA LYS A 63 8.75 -6.52 -22.01
C LYS A 63 10.16 -6.60 -22.59
N TYR A 64 10.74 -7.79 -22.53
CA TYR A 64 11.90 -8.22 -23.33
C TYR A 64 11.45 -9.18 -24.42
#